data_AF-J1F0X3-F1
#
_entry.id   AF-J1F0X3-F1
#
_cell.length_a   1.000
_cell.length_b   1.000
_cell.length_c   1.000
_cell.angle_alpha   90.00
_cell.angle_beta   90.00
_cell.angle_gamma   90.00
#
_symmetry.space_group_name_H-M   'P 1'
#
loop_
_entity.id
_entity.type
_entity.pdbx_description
1 polymer ?
#
loop_
_entity_poly.entity_id
_entity_poly.type
_entity_poly.pdbx_seq_one_letter_code
_entity_poly.pdbx_strand_id
1 'polypeptide(L)'
;MVKSINTKVDLVIKGNSHMGMADYGKIMIGDKGFEFYDIRNVKNFIQIPWEEVDVVVVSVLFKGMWIPRYALKTKRNGLFTFSSKNPKRVLRAIRKYVDANKIVKSLTFFQVLKRAMTRKKKK
;
A
#
# COMPACT_ATOMS: atom_id res chain seq x y z
N MET A 1 -21.99 -5.93 12.41
CA MET A 1 -20.91 -6.86 12.04
C MET A 1 -20.37 -6.41 10.69
N VAL A 2 -19.07 -6.20 10.54
CA VAL A 2 -18.47 -5.82 9.24
C VAL A 2 -18.19 -7.08 8.44
N LYS A 3 -18.61 -7.09 7.17
CA LYS A 3 -18.46 -8.24 6.28
C LYS A 3 -17.25 -8.01 5.38
N SER A 4 -16.35 -8.99 5.33
CA SER A 4 -15.24 -9.00 4.37
C SER A 4 -15.78 -9.14 2.95
N ILE A 5 -15.13 -8.47 1.99
CA ILE A 5 -15.39 -8.68 0.56
C ILE A 5 -14.70 -9.95 0.05
N ASN A 6 -13.68 -10.44 0.76
CA ASN A 6 -12.95 -11.65 0.40
C ASN A 6 -13.76 -12.89 0.78
N THR A 7 -13.80 -13.86 -0.13
CA THR A 7 -14.35 -15.19 0.15
C THR A 7 -13.26 -16.17 0.60
N LYS A 8 -12.01 -15.90 0.20
CA LYS A 8 -10.82 -16.66 0.57
C LYS A 8 -9.72 -15.71 1.04
N VAL A 9 -9.08 -16.06 2.15
CA VAL A 9 -8.01 -15.26 2.75
C VAL A 9 -6.65 -15.91 2.49
N ASP A 10 -5.74 -15.15 1.89
CA ASP A 10 -4.37 -15.58 1.59
C ASP A 10 -3.37 -15.14 2.67
N LEU A 11 -3.58 -13.95 3.24
CA LEU A 11 -2.70 -13.38 4.24
C LEU A 11 -3.46 -12.51 5.21
N VAL A 12 -3.19 -12.68 6.50
CA VAL A 12 -3.54 -11.72 7.55
C VAL A 12 -2.26 -11.32 8.28
N ILE A 13 -2.03 -10.02 8.44
CA ILE A 13 -0.83 -9.50 9.10
C ILE A 13 -1.11 -8.21 9.87
N LYS A 14 -0.41 -8.00 10.98
CA LYS A 14 -0.46 -6.72 11.69
C LYS A 14 0.17 -5.61 10.84
N GLY A 15 -0.52 -4.49 10.74
CA GLY A 15 -0.09 -3.33 9.98
C GLY A 15 -0.83 -2.07 10.39
N ASN A 16 -0.46 -0.95 9.79
CA ASN A 16 -1.02 0.35 10.11
C ASN A 16 -1.53 1.04 8.84
N SER A 17 -2.60 1.81 8.97
CA SER A 17 -3.12 2.73 7.96
C SER A 17 -2.61 4.15 8.23
N HIS A 18 -2.30 4.89 7.17
CA HIS A 18 -1.80 6.28 7.23
C HIS A 18 -2.74 7.26 6.52
N MET A 19 -4.07 7.01 6.56
CA MET A 19 -5.10 7.88 5.97
C MET A 19 -5.39 9.16 6.78
N GLY A 20 -4.74 9.32 7.93
CA GLY A 20 -4.83 10.47 8.83
C GLY A 20 -3.79 10.32 9.94
N MET A 21 -4.22 10.24 11.21
CA MET A 21 -3.35 9.67 12.24
C MET A 21 -3.08 8.19 11.96
N ALA A 22 -1.96 7.68 12.45
CA ALA A 22 -1.59 6.29 12.21
C ALA A 22 -2.51 5.35 13.02
N ASP A 23 -3.36 4.62 12.30
CA ASP A 23 -4.27 3.63 12.87
C ASP A 23 -3.62 2.26 12.87
N TYR A 24 -3.69 1.55 14.00
CA TYR A 24 -3.13 0.22 14.16
C TYR A 24 -4.19 -0.83 13.89
N GLY A 25 -3.84 -1.86 13.13
CA GLY A 25 -4.83 -2.84 12.72
C GLY A 25 -4.26 -4.12 12.14
N LYS A 26 -5.14 -4.81 11.41
CA LYS A 26 -4.81 -6.00 10.64
C LYS A 26 -5.09 -5.73 9.17
N ILE A 27 -4.11 -6.06 8.36
CA ILE A 27 -4.21 -6.09 6.91
C ILE A 27 -4.58 -7.50 6.50
N MET A 28 -5.60 -7.63 5.65
CA MET A 28 -6.07 -8.87 5.07
C MET A 28 -5.97 -8.79 3.56
N ILE A 29 -5.43 -9.83 2.94
CA ILE A 29 -5.33 -9.97 1.49
C ILE A 29 -6.07 -11.24 1.13
N GLY A 30 -7.02 -11.14 0.22
CA GLY A 30 -7.79 -12.27 -0.27
C GLY A 30 -8.06 -12.21 -1.75
N ASP A 31 -8.97 -13.07 -2.18
CA ASP A 31 -9.33 -13.28 -3.59
C ASP A 31 -10.00 -12.06 -4.25
N LYS A 32 -10.68 -11.20 -3.49
CA LYS A 32 -11.44 -10.06 -4.01
C LYS A 32 -10.76 -8.72 -3.80
N GLY A 33 -9.95 -8.57 -2.76
CA GLY A 33 -9.29 -7.30 -2.50
C GLY A 33 -8.32 -7.27 -1.34
N PHE A 34 -7.79 -6.07 -1.15
CA PHE A 34 -7.01 -5.67 0.02
C PHE A 34 -7.93 -5.05 1.06
N GLU A 35 -7.79 -5.46 2.32
CA GLU A 35 -8.59 -4.93 3.41
C GLU A 35 -7.71 -4.53 4.61
N PHE A 36 -8.15 -3.52 5.35
CA PHE A 36 -7.58 -3.11 6.62
C PHE A 36 -8.70 -2.97 7.65
N TYR A 37 -8.48 -3.54 8.83
CA TYR A 37 -9.39 -3.44 9.96
C TYR A 37 -8.67 -2.86 11.16
N ASP A 38 -9.17 -1.73 11.66
CA ASP A 38 -8.64 -1.09 12.86
C ASP A 38 -8.89 -1.95 14.11
N ILE A 39 -7.92 -1.98 15.02
CA ILE A 39 -7.97 -2.80 16.23
C ILE A 39 -8.83 -2.19 17.35
N ARG A 40 -8.94 -0.86 17.39
CA ARG A 40 -9.73 -0.10 18.38
C ARG A 40 -11.21 -0.09 18.00
N ASN A 41 -11.51 0.07 16.71
CA ASN A 41 -12.88 0.09 16.20
C ASN A 41 -13.00 -0.63 14.86
N VAL A 42 -13.59 -1.82 14.86
CA VAL A 42 -13.81 -2.64 13.66
C VAL A 42 -14.75 -2.00 12.62
N LYS A 43 -15.52 -0.97 12.99
CA LYS A 43 -16.31 -0.17 12.03
C LYS A 43 -15.43 0.78 11.21
N ASN A 44 -14.21 1.04 11.66
CA ASN A 44 -13.19 1.77 10.90
C ASN A 44 -12.38 0.75 10.10
N PHE A 45 -12.78 0.58 8.85
CA PHE A 45 -12.14 -0.36 7.93
C PHE A 45 -11.95 0.28 6.57
N ILE A 46 -11.02 -0.30 5.81
CA ILE A 46 -10.76 0.07 4.42
C ILE A 46 -10.86 -1.22 3.62
N GLN A 47 -11.64 -1.21 2.54
CA GLN A 47 -11.76 -2.31 1.59
C GLN A 47 -11.47 -1.77 0.20
N ILE A 48 -10.48 -2.37 -0.47
CA ILE A 48 -10.03 -1.97 -1.80
C ILE A 48 -10.13 -3.20 -2.70
N PRO A 49 -11.20 -3.32 -3.50
CA PRO A 49 -11.31 -4.38 -4.50
C PRO A 49 -10.14 -4.32 -5.48
N TRP A 50 -9.66 -5.49 -5.95
CA TRP A 50 -8.54 -5.53 -6.91
C TRP A 50 -8.83 -4.76 -8.20
N GLU A 51 -10.09 -4.74 -8.62
CA GLU A 51 -10.59 -4.00 -9.78
C GLU A 51 -10.39 -2.49 -9.66
N GLU A 52 -10.37 -1.95 -8.44
CA GLU A 52 -10.14 -0.52 -8.19
C GLU A 52 -8.66 -0.17 -8.06
N VAL A 53 -7.77 -1.16 -7.94
CA VAL A 53 -6.33 -0.91 -7.84
C VAL A 53 -5.79 -0.50 -9.22
N ASP A 54 -5.36 0.75 -9.32
CA ASP A 54 -4.67 1.27 -10.49
C ASP A 54 -3.19 0.80 -10.46
N VAL A 55 -2.47 1.20 -9.41
CA VAL A 55 -1.07 0.83 -9.18
C VAL A 55 -0.76 0.69 -7.70
N VAL A 56 0.23 -0.14 -7.39
CA VAL A 56 0.78 -0.29 -6.03
C VAL A 56 2.13 0.42 -5.99
N VAL A 57 2.22 1.43 -5.14
CA VAL A 57 3.42 2.25 -4.98
C VAL A 57 4.20 1.77 -3.77
N VAL A 58 5.46 1.37 -3.96
CA VAL A 58 6.32 0.83 -2.91
C VAL A 58 7.42 1.82 -2.58
N SER A 59 7.47 2.30 -1.33
CA SER A 59 8.58 3.12 -0.87
C SER A 59 9.75 2.24 -0.50
N VAL A 60 10.87 2.44 -1.20
CA VAL A 60 12.07 1.62 -1.05
C VAL A 60 13.22 2.51 -0.62
N LEU A 61 13.80 2.21 0.54
CA LEU A 61 14.97 2.88 1.11
C LEU A 61 16.20 1.98 1.04
N PHE A 62 17.37 2.58 1.27
CA PHE A 62 18.66 1.88 1.35
C PHE A 62 18.91 0.96 0.15
N LYS A 63 18.88 1.51 -1.07
CA LYS A 63 19.16 0.81 -2.35
C LYS A 63 18.30 -0.44 -2.61
N GLY A 64 17.14 -0.62 -1.97
CA GLY A 64 16.33 -1.84 -2.14
C GLY A 64 16.09 -2.64 -0.88
N MET A 65 16.87 -2.39 0.18
CA MET A 65 16.92 -3.28 1.33
C MET A 65 15.69 -3.15 2.23
N TRP A 66 15.12 -1.95 2.33
CA TRP A 66 14.07 -1.66 3.30
C TRP A 66 12.83 -1.03 2.68
N ILE A 67 11.65 -1.48 3.12
CA ILE A 67 10.34 -1.02 2.65
C ILE A 67 9.55 -0.49 3.84
N PRO A 68 9.66 0.80 4.19
CA PRO A 68 8.92 1.35 5.33
C PRO A 68 7.41 1.39 5.10
N ARG A 69 6.97 1.67 3.86
CA ARG A 69 5.57 1.85 3.49
C ARG A 69 5.30 1.41 2.06
N TYR A 70 4.06 1.08 1.79
CA TYR A 70 3.52 0.87 0.46
C TYR A 70 2.12 1.47 0.39
N ALA A 71 1.65 1.78 -0.80
CA ALA A 71 0.36 2.41 -0.99
C ALA A 71 -0.37 1.79 -2.18
N LEU A 72 -1.69 1.65 -2.04
CA LEU A 72 -2.58 1.27 -3.13
C LEU A 72 -3.19 2.54 -3.70
N LYS A 73 -2.82 2.88 -4.94
CA LYS A 73 -3.48 3.94 -5.69
C LYS A 73 -4.72 3.33 -6.32
N THR A 74 -5.87 3.88 -5.98
CA THR A 74 -7.14 3.51 -6.59
C THR A 74 -7.40 4.35 -7.83
N LYS A 75 -8.26 3.88 -8.73
CA LYS A 75 -8.62 4.63 -9.94
C LYS A 75 -9.39 5.92 -9.61
N ARG A 76 -10.21 5.89 -8.55
CA ARG A 76 -11.15 6.97 -8.21
C ARG A 76 -10.91 7.64 -6.86
N ASN A 77 -10.43 6.90 -5.85
CA ASN A 77 -10.45 7.34 -4.45
C ASN A 77 -9.06 7.74 -3.91
N GLY A 78 -8.10 7.97 -4.80
CA GLY A 78 -6.76 8.43 -4.43
C GLY A 78 -5.86 7.32 -3.86
N LEU A 79 -4.94 7.70 -2.98
CA LEU A 79 -3.82 6.88 -2.54
C LEU A 79 -3.98 6.45 -1.08
N PHE A 80 -4.06 5.14 -0.84
CA PHE A 80 -4.16 4.57 0.50
C PHE A 80 -2.80 4.03 0.94
N THR A 81 -2.21 4.59 1.99
CA THR A 81 -0.85 4.24 2.44
C THR A 81 -0.87 3.34 3.68
N PHE A 82 -0.06 2.29 3.66
CA PHE A 82 0.02 1.28 4.70
C PHE A 82 1.47 0.94 5.07
N SER A 83 1.65 0.43 6.29
CA SER A 83 2.88 -0.25 6.74
C SER A 83 2.53 -1.58 7.39
N SER A 84 3.46 -2.53 7.41
CA SER A 84 3.21 -3.84 8.03
C SER A 84 4.48 -4.44 8.57
N LYS A 85 4.37 -5.41 9.49
CA LYS A 85 5.54 -6.09 10.06
C LYS A 85 6.42 -6.76 8.99
N ASN A 86 5.81 -7.31 7.93
CA ASN A 86 6.53 -7.94 6.83
C ASN A 86 5.98 -7.46 5.47
N PRO A 87 6.45 -6.30 4.98
CA PRO A 87 5.94 -5.69 3.75
C PRO A 87 6.27 -6.52 2.52
N LYS A 88 7.40 -7.24 2.50
CA LYS A 88 7.77 -8.14 1.39
C LYS A 88 6.75 -9.27 1.24
N ARG A 89 6.26 -9.84 2.35
CA ARG A 89 5.22 -10.89 2.33
C ARG A 89 3.88 -10.35 1.83
N VAL A 90 3.52 -9.13 2.23
CA VAL A 90 2.31 -8.45 1.72
C VAL A 90 2.40 -8.23 0.21
N LEU A 91 3.49 -7.64 -0.28
CA LEU A 91 3.66 -7.38 -1.71
C LEU A 91 3.68 -8.67 -2.55
N ARG A 92 4.23 -9.77 -2.01
CA ARG A 92 4.17 -11.09 -2.66
C ARG A 92 2.73 -11.61 -2.77
N ALA A 93 1.91 -11.41 -1.74
CA ALA A 93 0.51 -11.80 -1.78
C ALA A 93 -0.30 -10.91 -2.75
N ILE A 94 -0.06 -9.60 -2.76
CA ILE A 94 -0.68 -8.66 -3.72
C ILE A 94 -0.33 -9.03 -5.16
N ARG A 95 0.91 -9.44 -5.43
CA ARG A 95 1.39 -9.83 -6.78
C ARG A 95 0.60 -10.99 -7.41
N LYS A 96 -0.16 -11.77 -6.64
CA LYS A 96 -1.06 -12.79 -7.19
C LYS A 96 -2.26 -12.19 -7.91
N TYR A 97 -2.67 -10.97 -7.55
CA TYR A 97 -3.90 -10.32 -8.03
C TYR A 97 -3.61 -9.04 -8.84
N VAL A 98 -2.44 -8.43 -8.64
CA VAL A 98 -2.00 -7.22 -9.34
C VAL A 98 -0.75 -7.53 -10.15
N ASP A 99 -0.78 -7.19 -11.44
CA ASP A 99 0.34 -7.37 -12.36
C ASP A 99 1.62 -6.71 -11.80
N ALA A 100 2.75 -7.41 -11.95
CA ALA A 100 4.05 -6.91 -11.51
C ALA A 100 4.41 -5.54 -12.09
N ASN A 101 3.97 -5.23 -13.31
CA ASN A 101 4.18 -3.95 -13.98
C ASN A 101 3.43 -2.79 -13.29
N LYS A 102 2.38 -3.10 -12.53
CA LYS A 102 1.62 -2.14 -11.73
C LYS A 102 2.16 -1.97 -10.31
N ILE A 103 3.19 -2.74 -9.92
CA ILE A 103 3.88 -2.59 -8.64
C ILE A 103 5.15 -1.75 -8.87
N VAL A 104 5.02 -0.43 -8.68
CA VAL A 104 6.05 0.55 -9.01
C VAL A 104 6.77 1.04 -7.75
N LYS A 105 8.05 1.38 -7.88
CA LYS A 105 8.79 2.05 -6.80
C LYS A 105 8.35 3.52 -6.73
N SER A 106 8.17 4.05 -5.53
CA SER A 106 7.97 5.49 -5.35
C SER A 106 9.19 6.25 -5.88
N LEU A 107 8.98 7.47 -6.37
CA LEU A 107 10.08 8.32 -6.78
C LEU A 107 11.05 8.44 -5.60
N THR A 108 12.29 8.03 -5.84
CA THR A 108 13.31 8.05 -4.78
C THR A 108 13.55 9.49 -4.35
N PHE A 109 13.85 9.71 -3.06
CA PHE A 109 14.27 11.01 -2.53
C PHE A 109 15.33 11.69 -3.42
N PHE A 110 16.25 10.90 -3.98
CA PHE A 110 17.24 11.35 -4.97
C PHE A 110 16.67 11.81 -6.32
N GLN A 111 15.61 11.19 -6.83
CA GLN A 111 14.92 11.67 -8.05
C GLN A 111 14.24 13.01 -7.80
N VAL A 112 13.67 13.23 -6.61
CA VAL A 112 13.10 14.53 -6.22
C VAL A 112 14.21 15.58 -6.05
N LEU A 113 15.31 15.23 -5.36
CA LEU A 113 16.47 16.12 -5.19
C LEU A 113 17.10 16.49 -6.54
N LYS A 114 17.29 15.52 -7.44
CA LYS A 114 17.79 15.74 -8.80
C LYS A 114 16.86 16.64 -9.59
N ARG A 115 15.53 16.43 -9.53
CA ARG A 115 14.53 17.30 -10.17
C ARG A 115 14.58 18.74 -9.62
N ALA A 116 14.76 18.92 -8.31
CA ALA A 116 14.91 20.23 -7.69
C ALA A 116 16.21 20.94 -8.13
N MET A 117 17.33 20.22 -8.21
CA MET A 117 18.62 20.77 -8.69
C MET A 117 18.62 21.08 -10.19
N THR A 118 18.02 20.24 -11.04
CA THR A 118 17.93 20.51 -12.49
C THR A 118 17.03 21.71 -12.82
N ARG A 119 16.05 22.03 -11.97
CA ARG A 119 15.17 23.19 -12.14
C ARG A 119 15.92 24.52 -11.88
N LYS A 120 17.03 24.48 -11.11
CA LYS A 120 17.89 25.65 -10.83
C LYS A 120 18.87 26.00 -11.97
N LYS A 121 19.13 25.09 -12.92
CA LYS A 121 20.04 25.32 -14.08
C LYS A 121 19.36 25.95 -15.31
N LYS A 122 18.06 26.24 -15.23
CA LYS A 122 17.26 26.85 -16.33
C LYS A 122 16.83 28.30 -16.03
N LYS A 123 17.59 29.01 -15.19
CA LYS A 123 17.45 30.46 -14.98
C LYS A 123 18.80 31.12 -15.21
#